data_AF-A0A381UWA1-F1
#
_entry.id   AF-A0A381UWA1-F1
#
_cell.length_a   1.000
_cell.length_b   1.000
_cell.length_c   1.000
_cell.angle_alpha   90.00
_cell.angle_beta   90.00
_cell.angle_gamma   90.00
#
_symmetry.space_group_name_H-M   'P 1'
#
loop_
_entity.id
_entity.type
_entity.pdbx_description
1 polymer ?
#
loop_
_entity_poly.entity_id
_entity_poly.type
_entity_poly.pdbx_seq_one_letter_code
_entity_poly.pdbx_strand_id
1 'polypeptide(L)' 'MTRDPRFDVLFEPVQIGPVTAKNRFYQVPHCCGMGFNSPQSHAKMQEMKAEGGWAGELDAAPVDPNMPFRREQIALASSV' A
#
# COMPACT_ATOMS: atom_id res chain seq x y z
N MET A 1 -8.76 -24.94 -7.96
CA MET A 1 -7.37 -25.33 -8.26
C MET A 1 -6.68 -25.74 -6.97
N THR A 2 -5.98 -26.87 -6.95
CA THR A 2 -5.05 -27.21 -5.86
C THR A 2 -3.78 -26.37 -6.05
N ARG A 3 -3.38 -25.61 -5.03
CA ARG A 3 -2.16 -24.79 -5.04
C ARG A 3 -0.94 -25.70 -5.04
N ASP A 4 0.08 -25.38 -5.86
CA ASP A 4 1.36 -26.08 -5.82
C ASP A 4 2.08 -25.78 -4.48
N PRO A 5 2.48 -26.81 -3.71
CA PRO A 5 3.10 -26.64 -2.40
C PRO A 5 4.34 -25.73 -2.39
N ARG A 6 5.04 -25.60 -3.52
CA ARG A 6 6.20 -24.70 -3.64
C ARG A 6 5.85 -23.23 -3.39
N PHE A 7 4.59 -22.85 -3.59
CA PHE A 7 4.11 -21.49 -3.36
C PHE A 7 3.50 -21.28 -1.97
N ASP A 8 3.38 -22.33 -1.15
CA ASP A 8 2.77 -22.23 0.19
C ASP A 8 3.48 -21.17 1.06
N VAL A 9 4.81 -21.11 0.95
CA VAL A 9 5.66 -20.13 1.66
C VAL A 9 5.26 -18.68 1.39
N LEU A 10 4.71 -18.35 0.21
CA LEU A 10 4.32 -16.99 -0.15
C LEU A 10 3.11 -16.50 0.65
N PHE A 11 2.32 -17.41 1.22
CA PHE A 11 1.11 -17.10 1.97
C PHE A 11 1.30 -17.24 3.49
N GLU A 12 2.51 -17.52 3.94
CA GLU A 12 2.83 -17.49 5.37
C GLU A 12 2.85 -16.05 5.88
N PRO A 13 2.29 -15.79 7.08
CA PRO A 13 2.39 -14.48 7.72
C PRO A 13 3.85 -14.11 8.03
N VAL A 14 4.16 -12.82 7.92
CA VAL A 14 5.49 -12.27 8.24
C VAL A 14 5.36 -11.07 9.17
N GLN A 15 6.14 -11.04 10.26
CA GLN A 15 6.21 -9.89 11.14
C GLN A 15 7.11 -8.81 10.54
N ILE A 16 6.58 -7.59 10.39
CA ILE A 16 7.31 -6.41 9.89
C ILE A 16 7.16 -5.29 10.93
N GLY A 17 8.14 -5.19 11.83
CA GLY A 17 8.06 -4.24 12.94
C GLY A 17 6.81 -4.50 13.82
N PRO A 18 5.95 -3.50 14.08
CA PRO A 18 4.77 -3.67 14.92
C PRO A 18 3.58 -4.36 14.22
N VAL A 19 3.62 -4.55 12.88
CA VAL A 19 2.51 -5.11 12.11
C VAL A 19 2.83 -6.51 11.57
N THR A 20 1.82 -7.36 11.47
CA THR A 20 1.93 -8.69 10.85
C THR A 20 1.32 -8.66 9.45
N ALA A 21 2.14 -8.84 8.43
CA ALA A 21 1.69 -9.01 7.06
C ALA A 21 1.05 -10.39 6.88
N LYS A 22 -0.13 -10.44 6.24
CA LYS A 22 -0.89 -11.68 6.02
C LYS A 22 -0.22 -12.66 5.04
N ASN A 23 0.71 -12.18 4.23
CA ASN A 23 1.45 -12.94 3.24
C ASN A 23 2.71 -12.18 2.82
N ARG A 24 3.51 -12.77 1.92
CA ARG A 24 4.78 -12.21 1.43
C ARG A 24 4.63 -11.34 0.16
N PHE A 25 3.40 -10.99 -0.23
CA PHE A 25 3.16 -10.08 -1.36
C PHE A 25 3.26 -8.63 -0.90
N TYR A 26 4.45 -8.05 -1.05
CA TYR A 26 4.72 -6.67 -0.71
C TYR A 26 4.80 -5.81 -1.96
N GLN A 27 4.04 -4.71 -2.00
CA GLN A 27 4.14 -3.78 -3.09
C GLN A 27 5.08 -2.63 -2.75
N VAL A 28 6.18 -2.58 -3.49
CA VAL A 28 7.23 -1.60 -3.28
C VAL A 28 6.76 -0.19 -3.68
N PRO A 29 7.36 0.86 -3.09
CA PRO A 29 7.11 2.22 -3.52
C PRO A 29 7.42 2.40 -5.01
N HIS A 30 6.41 2.81 -5.78
CA HIS A 30 6.52 3.05 -7.21
C HIS A 30 5.68 4.28 -7.56
N CYS A 31 6.18 5.14 -8.44
CA CYS A 31 5.40 6.29 -8.85
C CYS A 31 4.19 5.85 -9.71
N CYS A 32 3.00 6.31 -9.35
CA CYS A 32 1.77 6.00 -10.07
C CYS A 32 1.13 7.22 -10.77
N GLY A 33 1.82 8.36 -10.78
CA GLY A 33 1.42 9.58 -11.52
C GLY A 33 0.20 10.33 -10.94
N MET A 34 -0.52 9.73 -10.01
CA MET A 34 -1.67 10.34 -9.32
C MET A 34 -1.21 11.25 -8.18
N GLY A 35 -0.31 10.75 -7.32
CA GLY A 35 0.32 11.50 -6.24
C GLY A 35 -0.64 12.45 -5.52
N PHE A 36 -0.21 13.70 -5.36
CA PHE A 36 -1.01 14.77 -4.77
C PHE A 36 -2.17 15.25 -5.66
N ASN A 37 -2.00 15.20 -6.98
CA ASN A 37 -2.95 15.80 -7.92
C ASN A 37 -4.28 15.03 -7.99
N SER A 38 -4.24 13.73 -7.69
CA SER A 38 -5.40 12.84 -7.77
C SER A 38 -5.46 11.87 -6.57
N PRO A 39 -5.68 12.37 -5.34
CA PRO A 39 -5.58 11.57 -4.13
C PRO A 39 -6.69 10.49 -4.06
N GLN A 40 -7.89 10.78 -4.58
CA GLN A 40 -8.99 9.80 -4.60
C GLN A 40 -8.75 8.65 -5.58
N SER A 41 -8.19 8.94 -6.76
CA SER A 41 -7.80 7.90 -7.72
C SER A 41 -6.72 7.00 -7.13
N HIS A 42 -5.79 7.59 -6.38
CA HIS A 42 -4.74 6.86 -5.69
C HIS A 42 -5.29 5.97 -4.56
N ALA A 43 -6.17 6.49 -3.70
CA ALA A 43 -6.83 5.68 -2.67
C ALA A 43 -7.62 4.52 -3.29
N LYS A 44 -8.32 4.75 -4.41
CA LYS A 44 -9.05 3.68 -5.10
C LYS A 44 -8.13 2.61 -5.69
N MET A 45 -6.96 3.00 -6.19
CA MET A 45 -5.93 2.05 -6.63
C MET A 45 -5.43 1.18 -5.48
N GLN A 46 -5.19 1.78 -4.30
CA GLN A 46 -4.77 1.05 -3.11
C GLN A 46 -5.86 0.08 -2.63
N GLU A 47 -7.13 0.50 -2.63
CA GLU A 47 -8.27 -0.38 -2.31
C GLU A 47 -8.28 -1.64 -3.19
N MET A 48 -8.15 -1.47 -4.51
CA MET A 48 -8.11 -2.60 -5.46
C MET A 48 -6.96 -3.57 -5.16
N LYS A 49 -5.82 -3.07 -4.67
CA LYS A 49 -4.66 -3.89 -4.32
C LYS A 49 -4.83 -4.58 -2.97
N ALA A 50 -5.49 -3.92 -2.02
CA ALA A 50 -5.89 -4.53 -0.76
C ALA A 50 -6.87 -5.70 -0.99
N GLU A 51 -7.88 -5.50 -1.85
CA GLU A 51 -8.80 -6.54 -2.33
C GLU A 51 -8.04 -7.69 -3.03
N GLY A 52 -7.04 -7.36 -3.86
CA GLY A 52 -6.17 -8.32 -4.53
C GLY A 52 -5.24 -9.11 -3.59
N GLY A 53 -5.27 -8.85 -2.29
CA GLY A 53 -4.55 -9.63 -1.30
C GLY A 53 -3.12 -9.17 -1.02
N TRP A 54 -2.69 -8.00 -1.51
CA TRP A 54 -1.37 -7.45 -1.18
C TRP A 54 -1.29 -7.06 0.29
N ALA A 55 -0.12 -7.23 0.91
CA ALA A 55 0.08 -6.98 2.34
C ALA A 55 0.40 -5.50 2.68
N GLY A 56 0.77 -4.69 1.68
CA GLY A 56 1.01 -3.26 1.87
C GLY A 56 1.55 -2.59 0.60
N GLU A 57 1.23 -1.31 0.44
CA GLU A 57 1.69 -0.40 -0.61
C GLU A 57 1.98 0.96 0.03
N LEU A 58 3.08 1.60 -0.35
CA LEU A 58 3.38 2.96 0.07
C LEU A 58 3.92 3.74 -1.12
N ASP A 59 3.27 4.83 -1.49
CA ASP A 59 3.79 5.78 -2.47
C ASP A 59 4.85 6.68 -1.83
N ALA A 60 5.78 7.21 -2.64
CA ALA A 60 6.80 8.14 -2.13
C ALA A 60 6.14 9.42 -1.60
N ALA A 61 6.07 9.54 -0.28
CA ALA A 61 5.58 10.73 0.39
C ALA A 61 6.75 11.69 0.68
N PRO A 62 6.58 12.99 0.42
CA PRO A 62 7.56 14.00 0.81
C PRO A 62 7.70 14.09 2.33
N VAL A 63 8.93 14.32 2.78
CA VAL A 63 9.31 14.32 4.21
C VAL A 63 9.28 15.71 4.86
N ASP A 64 9.14 16.79 4.06
CA ASP A 64 9.14 18.17 4.57
C ASP A 64 7.75 18.58 5.07
N PRO A 65 7.59 18.88 6.37
CA PRO A 65 6.32 19.32 6.96
C PRO A 65 5.84 20.69 6.48
N ASN A 66 6.70 21.51 5.86
CA ASN A 66 6.33 22.82 5.31
C ASN A 66 5.98 22.78 3.82
N MET A 67 6.05 21.61 3.20
CA MET A 67 5.63 21.45 1.81
C MET A 67 4.12 21.75 1.72
N PRO A 68 3.67 22.55 0.74
CA PRO A 68 2.36 23.19 0.77
C PRO A 68 1.21 22.19 0.48
N PHE A 69 0.79 21.44 1.49
CA PHE A 69 -0.34 20.51 1.40
C PHE A 69 -1.65 21.11 1.89
N ARG A 70 -2.75 20.77 1.22
CA ARG A 70 -4.10 21.02 1.75
C ARG A 70 -4.46 19.89 2.72
N ARG A 71 -4.96 20.24 3.91
CA ARG A 71 -5.26 19.30 5.01
C ARG A 71 -6.16 18.12 4.60
N GLU A 72 -7.04 18.34 3.62
CA GLU A 72 -7.91 17.31 3.04
C GLU A 72 -7.18 16.12 2.39
N GLN A 73 -5.93 16.30 1.93
CA GLN A 73 -5.17 15.24 1.25
C GLN A 73 -4.42 14.30 2.21
N ILE A 74 -4.05 14.78 3.41
CA ILE A 74 -3.35 13.97 4.42
C ILE A 74 -4.30 12.93 5.02
N ALA A 75 -5.56 13.30 5.25
CA ALA A 75 -6.58 12.41 5.80
C ALA A 75 -6.88 11.22 4.88
N LEU A 76 -6.82 11.42 3.56
CA LEU A 76 -7.12 10.38 2.58
C LEU A 76 -5.96 9.40 2.38
N ALA A 77 -4.71 9.84 2.56
CA ALA A 77 -3.53 8.98 2.48
C ALA A 77 -3.35 8.07 3.72
N SER A 78 -4.09 8.35 4.81
CA SER A 78 -3.97 7.62 6.08
C SER A 78 -5.14 6.64 6.31
N SER A 79 -6.10 6.55 5.40
CA SER A 79 -7.36 5.81 5.58
C SER A 79 -7.41 4.43 4.90
N VAL A 80 -6.27 3.87 4.50
CA VAL A 80 -6.17 2.51 3.92
C VAL A 80 -5.04 1.75 4.58
#